data_AF-A0A0Q0M1L0-F1
#
_entry.id   AF-A0A0Q0M1L0-F1
#
_cell.length_a   1.000
_cell.length_b   1.000
_cell.length_c   1.000
_cell.angle_alpha   90.00
_cell.angle_beta   90.00
_cell.angle_gamma   90.00
#
_symmetry.space_group_name_H-M   'P 1'
#
loop_
_entity.id
_entity.type
_entity.pdbx_description
1 polymer ?
#
loop_
_entity_poly.entity_id
_entity_poly.type
_entity_poly.pdbx_seq_one_letter_code
_entity_poly.pdbx_strand_id
1 'polypeptide(L)'
;MNLTKPLLILTSLTLLNGCFENRKNTEKLCVDNPNLRCEQLNLDDGQCRIPRTDLIWHRYELLKSPSDDKVIKEYQLVSAYRKCLELASQIQAIDQTKLKEKRFNALVNMGKEQERIVAELKQSHSPQVLYFLWSQIGDHSARRTFLQLEGKPELDTAEMQYALATFYADRDKAKTIQLLHKSLELGNGKPLNTEILKALASNYHALNDKEEAYLWAMVGKAFGVSCLPLKPKMKRLYRFSPEQFTELDKAAGTIIKAIRDGNYTQSLIPQLK
;
A
#
# COMPACT_ATOMS: atom_id res chain seq x y z
N MET A 1 9.00 -53.54 50.21
CA MET A 1 9.55 -52.19 50.38
C MET A 1 9.56 -51.53 49.01
N ASN A 2 8.64 -50.58 48.86
CA ASN A 2 8.49 -49.71 47.70
C ASN A 2 9.74 -48.84 47.53
N LEU A 3 10.15 -48.56 46.30
CA LEU A 3 10.02 -47.21 45.76
C LEU A 3 10.34 -47.24 44.25
N THR A 4 9.30 -46.98 43.49
CA THR A 4 9.28 -46.65 42.07
C THR A 4 10.19 -45.44 41.80
N LYS A 5 11.02 -45.53 40.76
CA LYS A 5 11.79 -44.39 40.23
C LYS A 5 10.86 -43.51 39.37
N PRO A 6 10.60 -42.24 39.72
CA PRO A 6 9.93 -41.32 38.82
C PRO A 6 11.00 -40.62 37.98
N LEU A 7 11.24 -41.11 36.76
CA LEU A 7 12.01 -40.38 35.75
C LEU A 7 11.04 -39.87 34.69
N LEU A 8 10.13 -38.98 35.10
CA LEU A 8 9.09 -38.44 34.21
C LEU A 8 8.71 -37.01 34.55
N ILE A 9 9.68 -36.15 34.91
CA ILE A 9 9.48 -34.70 34.99
C ILE A 9 10.82 -33.98 34.68
N LEU A 10 11.27 -33.99 33.41
CA LEU A 10 12.38 -33.09 33.01
C LEU A 10 12.36 -32.70 31.52
N THR A 11 11.19 -32.67 30.88
CA THR A 11 11.06 -32.35 29.45
C THR A 11 10.05 -31.24 29.13
N SER A 12 9.60 -30.48 30.14
CA SER A 12 8.56 -29.45 29.97
C SER A 12 9.02 -27.99 30.22
N LEU A 13 10.33 -27.72 30.29
CA LEU A 13 10.86 -26.37 30.63
C LEU A 13 11.53 -25.58 29.49
N THR A 14 11.52 -26.04 28.23
CA THR A 14 12.24 -25.35 27.14
C THR A 14 11.36 -24.67 26.09
N LEU A 15 10.11 -24.33 26.39
CA LEU A 15 9.23 -23.61 25.45
C LEU A 15 8.71 -22.26 25.95
N LEU A 16 9.37 -21.66 26.95
CA LEU A 16 9.20 -20.22 27.24
C LEU A 16 10.27 -19.41 26.47
N ASN A 17 10.22 -19.47 25.13
CA ASN A 17 10.76 -18.38 24.32
C ASN A 17 9.80 -17.19 24.49
N GLY A 18 10.00 -16.42 25.57
CA GLY A 18 9.38 -15.10 25.66
C GLY A 18 9.84 -14.22 24.50
N CYS A 19 8.95 -13.40 23.94
CA CYS A 19 9.25 -12.38 22.92
C CYS A 19 10.19 -11.29 23.45
N PHE A 20 11.46 -11.62 23.70
CA PHE A 20 12.55 -10.65 23.83
C PHE A 20 13.02 -10.24 22.43
N GLU A 21 12.11 -9.66 21.65
CA GLU A 21 12.42 -9.18 20.30
C GLU A 21 13.04 -7.77 20.35
N ASN A 22 14.33 -7.72 19.99
CA ASN A 22 15.05 -6.61 19.36
C ASN A 22 15.15 -5.21 20.03
N ARG A 23 14.65 -4.99 21.26
CA ARG A 23 14.78 -3.66 21.93
C ARG A 23 16.23 -3.17 22.05
N LYS A 24 17.15 -4.05 22.44
CA LYS A 24 18.58 -3.73 22.59
C LYS A 24 19.23 -3.27 21.27
N ASN A 25 18.72 -3.71 20.13
CA ASN A 25 19.28 -3.35 18.82
C ASN A 25 18.81 -1.96 18.38
N THR A 26 17.51 -1.64 18.54
CA THR A 26 16.97 -0.33 18.15
C THR A 26 17.50 0.81 19.03
N GLU A 27 17.57 0.63 20.36
CA GLU A 27 18.13 1.65 21.27
C GLU A 27 19.61 1.91 20.97
N LYS A 28 20.40 0.84 20.77
CA LYS A 28 21.80 0.95 20.36
C LYS A 28 21.94 1.65 19.01
N LEU A 29 21.11 1.29 18.03
CA LEU A 29 21.10 1.92 16.71
C LEU A 29 20.86 3.43 16.81
N CYS A 30 19.93 3.86 17.65
CA CYS A 30 19.64 5.27 17.88
C CYS A 30 20.79 6.03 18.56
N VAL A 31 21.46 5.41 19.54
CA VAL A 31 22.65 5.99 20.20
C VAL A 31 23.80 6.12 19.21
N ASP A 32 24.03 5.08 18.40
CA ASP A 32 25.13 5.03 17.43
C ASP A 32 24.86 5.93 16.21
N ASN A 33 23.61 6.35 15.97
CA ASN A 33 23.22 7.14 14.78
C ASN A 33 22.25 8.30 15.14
N PRO A 34 22.76 9.44 15.66
CA PRO A 34 21.94 10.59 16.01
C PRO A 34 21.09 11.15 14.85
N ASN A 35 21.55 10.98 13.61
CA ASN A 35 20.83 11.42 12.40
C ASN A 35 19.47 10.71 12.19
N LEU A 36 19.19 9.61 12.91
CA LEU A 36 17.90 8.93 12.90
C LEU A 36 16.80 9.70 13.64
N ARG A 37 17.17 10.75 14.40
CA ARG A 37 16.26 11.63 15.15
C ARG A 37 15.35 10.86 16.11
N CYS A 38 15.92 9.88 16.82
CA CYS A 38 15.18 9.01 17.72
C CYS A 38 14.66 9.73 18.98
N GLU A 39 15.30 10.83 19.37
CA GLU A 39 14.87 11.71 20.46
C GLU A 39 13.45 12.26 20.25
N GLN A 40 12.99 12.30 18.99
CA GLN A 40 11.66 12.76 18.62
C GLN A 40 10.58 11.68 18.71
N LEU A 41 10.95 10.41 18.98
CA LEU A 41 10.11 9.24 18.79
C LEU A 41 9.60 8.58 20.09
N ASN A 42 9.76 9.21 21.25
CA ASN A 42 9.26 8.68 22.53
C ASN A 42 9.56 7.17 22.72
N LEU A 43 10.86 6.79 22.68
CA LEU A 43 11.32 5.40 22.58
C LEU A 43 10.83 4.48 23.71
N ASP A 44 10.63 5.02 24.90
CA ASP A 44 10.28 4.25 26.10
C ASP A 44 8.81 3.81 26.14
N ASP A 45 7.98 4.33 25.24
CA ASP A 45 6.56 4.01 25.21
C ASP A 45 6.31 2.66 24.54
N GLY A 46 5.56 1.79 25.20
CA GLY A 46 5.13 0.52 24.62
C GLY A 46 4.10 0.72 23.50
N GLN A 47 3.32 1.82 23.56
CA GLN A 47 2.38 2.16 22.50
C GLN A 47 3.12 2.56 21.23
N CYS A 48 2.56 2.17 20.08
CA CYS A 48 3.13 2.49 18.77
C CYS A 48 4.56 1.99 18.52
N ARG A 49 5.00 0.98 19.29
CA ARG A 49 6.33 0.37 19.14
C ARG A 49 6.63 -0.10 17.71
N ILE A 50 5.68 -0.78 17.07
CA ILE A 50 5.87 -1.35 15.72
C ILE A 50 6.13 -0.24 14.69
N PRO A 51 5.19 0.70 14.43
CA PRO A 51 5.42 1.75 13.44
C PRO A 51 6.61 2.65 13.78
N ARG A 52 6.92 2.84 15.08
CA ARG A 52 8.14 3.54 15.50
C ARG A 52 9.41 2.79 15.08
N THR A 53 9.45 1.49 15.33
CA THR A 53 10.63 0.66 15.01
C THR A 53 10.84 0.61 13.50
N ASP A 54 9.77 0.45 12.72
CA ASP A 54 9.83 0.46 11.26
C ASP A 54 10.39 1.78 10.73
N LEU A 55 9.97 2.92 11.29
CA LEU A 55 10.50 4.24 10.93
C LEU A 55 12.00 4.37 11.21
N ILE A 56 12.47 3.93 12.38
CA ILE A 56 13.90 4.02 12.75
C ILE A 56 14.75 3.19 11.80
N TRP A 57 14.36 1.92 11.56
CA TRP A 57 15.10 1.03 10.68
C TRP A 57 15.07 1.50 9.22
N HIS A 58 13.93 2.02 8.76
CA HIS A 58 13.84 2.63 7.43
C HIS A 58 14.77 3.84 7.28
N ARG A 59 14.82 4.74 8.27
CA ARG A 59 15.76 5.87 8.27
C ARG A 59 17.21 5.39 8.20
N TYR A 60 17.54 4.29 8.85
CA TYR A 60 18.88 3.70 8.75
C TYR A 60 19.19 3.19 7.34
N GLU A 61 18.24 2.53 6.67
CA GLU A 61 18.39 2.12 5.28
C GLU A 61 18.44 3.30 4.29
N LEU A 62 17.74 4.40 4.61
CA LEU A 62 17.80 5.64 3.85
C LEU A 62 19.17 6.32 3.97
N LEU A 63 19.77 6.34 5.16
CA LEU A 63 21.14 6.86 5.37
C LEU A 63 22.19 6.12 4.54
N LYS A 64 22.04 4.80 4.37
CA LYS A 64 22.98 3.98 3.58
C LYS A 64 22.85 4.21 2.08
N SER A 65 21.63 4.42 1.59
CA SER A 65 21.32 4.48 0.17
C SER A 65 20.07 5.33 -0.03
N PRO A 66 20.23 6.66 -0.19
CA PRO A 66 19.10 7.55 -0.40
C PRO A 66 18.49 7.35 -1.79
N SER A 67 17.16 7.41 -1.87
CA SER A 67 16.42 7.46 -3.12
C SER A 67 15.04 8.08 -2.89
N ASP A 68 14.48 8.67 -3.93
CA ASP A 68 13.14 9.28 -3.89
C ASP A 68 12.07 8.31 -3.35
N ASP A 69 12.08 7.06 -3.81
CA ASP A 69 11.15 6.03 -3.33
C ASP A 69 11.29 5.77 -1.82
N LYS A 70 12.52 5.79 -1.30
CA LYS A 70 12.76 5.63 0.14
C LYS A 70 12.35 6.88 0.91
N VAL A 71 12.51 8.08 0.36
CA VAL A 71 12.03 9.31 1.01
C VAL A 71 10.49 9.33 1.07
N ILE A 72 9.82 8.93 -0.03
CA ILE A 72 8.36 8.73 -0.05
C ILE A 72 7.94 7.68 0.99
N LYS A 73 8.68 6.57 1.10
CA LYS A 73 8.43 5.54 2.12
C LYS A 73 8.63 6.07 3.54
N GLU A 74 9.59 6.96 3.78
CA GLU A 74 9.76 7.62 5.08
C GLU A 74 8.49 8.40 5.44
N TYR A 75 7.93 9.18 4.50
CA TYR A 75 6.68 9.91 4.73
C TYR A 75 5.53 8.98 5.14
N GLN A 76 5.40 7.82 4.49
CA GLN A 76 4.36 6.84 4.82
C GLN A 76 4.54 6.26 6.24
N LEU A 77 5.78 5.97 6.64
CA LEU A 77 6.09 5.45 7.98
C LEU A 77 5.89 6.51 9.06
N VAL A 78 6.28 7.76 8.80
CA VAL A 78 5.96 8.90 9.68
C VAL A 78 4.45 9.05 9.84
N SER A 79 3.69 8.96 8.74
CA SER A 79 2.23 9.05 8.75
C SER A 79 1.58 7.90 9.55
N ALA A 80 2.10 6.67 9.41
CA ALA A 80 1.63 5.51 10.16
C ALA A 80 1.91 5.66 11.67
N TYR A 81 3.11 6.10 12.03
CA TYR A 81 3.48 6.34 13.42
C TYR A 81 2.67 7.48 14.03
N ARG A 82 2.49 8.59 13.30
CA ARG A 82 1.64 9.72 13.67
C ARG A 82 0.21 9.27 13.96
N LYS A 83 -0.42 8.51 13.05
CA LYS A 83 -1.77 7.97 13.22
C LYS A 83 -1.88 7.12 14.49
N CYS A 84 -0.86 6.32 14.78
CA CYS A 84 -0.83 5.56 16.02
C CYS A 84 -0.76 6.48 17.25
N LEU A 85 0.07 7.53 17.23
CA LEU A 85 0.18 8.51 18.31
C LEU A 85 -1.15 9.25 18.56
N GLU A 86 -1.87 9.62 17.50
CA GLU A 86 -3.20 10.26 17.58
C GLU A 86 -4.25 9.37 18.28
N LEU A 87 -4.16 8.06 18.08
CA LEU A 87 -5.00 7.09 18.80
C LEU A 87 -4.50 6.89 20.24
N ALA A 88 -3.19 6.78 20.44
CA ALA A 88 -2.58 6.57 21.75
C ALA A 88 -2.72 7.79 22.69
N SER A 89 -2.87 9.00 22.15
CA SER A 89 -3.12 10.22 22.93
C SER A 89 -4.53 10.27 23.51
N GLN A 90 -5.48 9.48 23.00
CA GLN A 90 -6.85 9.39 23.53
C GLN A 90 -6.94 8.51 24.78
N ILE A 91 -5.88 7.76 25.11
CA ILE A 91 -5.84 6.89 26.29
C ILE A 91 -5.75 7.76 27.55
N GLN A 92 -6.80 7.71 28.38
CA GLN A 92 -6.81 8.37 29.67
C GLN A 92 -5.93 7.61 30.67
N ALA A 93 -4.68 8.04 30.81
CA ALA A 93 -3.87 7.61 31.96
C ALA A 93 -4.29 8.40 33.21
N ILE A 94 -4.58 7.68 34.30
CA ILE A 94 -5.07 8.23 35.57
C ILE A 94 -3.98 9.12 36.22
N ASP A 95 -2.70 8.68 36.22
CA ASP A 95 -1.60 9.38 36.90
C ASP A 95 -0.33 9.64 36.03
N GLN A 96 -0.41 9.54 34.70
CA GLN A 96 0.80 9.62 33.83
C GLN A 96 0.88 10.90 32.98
N THR A 97 0.87 12.08 33.62
CA THR A 97 0.96 13.38 32.93
C THR A 97 2.20 13.51 32.05
N LYS A 98 3.38 13.09 32.53
CA LYS A 98 4.64 13.13 31.75
C LYS A 98 4.60 12.25 30.50
N LEU A 99 3.91 11.09 30.56
CA LEU A 99 3.77 10.21 29.40
C LEU A 99 2.87 10.84 28.34
N LYS A 100 1.76 11.47 28.76
CA LYS A 100 0.86 12.22 27.87
C LYS A 100 1.61 13.35 27.15
N GLU A 101 2.43 14.10 27.89
CA GLU A 101 3.28 15.15 27.33
C GLU A 101 4.26 14.59 26.28
N LYS A 102 4.99 13.52 26.60
CA LYS A 102 5.92 12.88 25.64
C LYS A 102 5.21 12.39 24.37
N ARG A 103 4.01 11.81 24.49
CA ARG A 103 3.20 11.39 23.33
C ARG A 103 2.78 12.57 22.48
N PHE A 104 2.34 13.66 23.10
CA PHE A 104 1.98 14.89 22.40
C PHE A 104 3.18 15.51 21.69
N ASN A 105 4.35 15.58 22.34
CA ASN A 105 5.57 16.09 21.74
C ASN A 105 6.01 15.24 20.54
N ALA A 106 5.96 13.90 20.65
CA ALA A 106 6.24 13.01 19.52
C ALA A 106 5.25 13.23 18.37
N LEU A 107 3.96 13.42 18.67
CA LEU A 107 2.93 13.71 17.67
C LEU A 107 3.24 15.01 16.91
N VAL A 108 3.55 16.09 17.63
CA VAL A 108 3.95 17.38 17.04
C VAL A 108 5.22 17.22 16.19
N ASN A 109 6.23 16.49 16.67
CA ASN A 109 7.45 16.24 15.91
C ASN A 109 7.18 15.46 14.62
N MET A 110 6.26 14.49 14.63
CA MET A 110 5.90 13.77 13.41
C MET A 110 5.21 14.66 12.39
N GLY A 111 4.45 15.66 12.82
CA GLY A 111 3.95 16.70 11.92
C GLY A 111 5.07 17.50 11.25
N LYS A 112 6.06 17.94 12.03
CA LYS A 112 7.24 18.65 11.50
C LYS A 112 8.07 17.78 10.55
N GLU A 113 8.21 16.48 10.83
CA GLU A 113 8.91 15.55 9.95
C GLU A 113 8.18 15.36 8.62
N GLN A 114 6.84 15.33 8.60
CA GLN A 114 6.08 15.32 7.35
C GLN A 114 6.37 16.58 6.51
N GLU A 115 6.37 17.76 7.13
CA GLU A 115 6.69 19.02 6.45
C GLU A 115 8.12 19.01 5.91
N ARG A 116 9.10 18.55 6.69
CA ARG A 116 10.50 18.42 6.29
C ARG A 116 10.65 17.51 5.07
N ILE A 117 10.04 16.32 5.10
CA ILE A 117 10.11 15.35 4.00
C ILE A 117 9.45 15.92 2.74
N VAL A 118 8.32 16.60 2.86
CA VAL A 118 7.68 17.26 1.71
C VAL A 118 8.57 18.36 1.13
N ALA A 119 9.24 19.15 1.96
CA ALA A 119 10.18 20.18 1.50
C ALA A 119 11.39 19.59 0.76
N GLU A 120 11.90 18.44 1.22
CA GLU A 120 12.95 17.67 0.54
C GLU A 120 12.47 17.15 -0.81
N LEU A 121 11.30 16.51 -0.85
CA LEU A 121 10.71 15.94 -2.07
C LEU A 121 10.42 17.01 -3.13
N LYS A 122 10.07 18.24 -2.74
CA LYS A 122 9.87 19.35 -3.69
C LYS A 122 11.10 19.70 -4.53
N GLN A 123 12.29 19.24 -4.14
CA GLN A 123 13.52 19.43 -4.91
C GLN A 123 13.70 18.38 -6.03
N SER A 124 12.98 17.26 -5.98
CA SER A 124 13.04 16.23 -7.03
C SER A 124 11.96 16.44 -8.08
N HIS A 125 12.26 16.03 -9.31
CA HIS A 125 11.35 16.08 -10.47
C HIS A 125 11.10 14.68 -11.04
N SER A 126 11.43 13.62 -10.29
CA SER A 126 11.13 12.26 -10.73
C SER A 126 9.61 12.04 -10.80
N PRO A 127 9.13 11.21 -11.74
CA PRO A 127 7.71 10.92 -11.89
C PRO A 127 7.02 10.49 -10.58
N GLN A 128 7.68 9.65 -9.80
CA GLN A 128 7.19 9.11 -8.52
C GLN A 128 6.97 10.23 -7.51
N VAL A 129 7.92 11.17 -7.41
CA VAL A 129 7.83 12.31 -6.50
C VAL A 129 6.75 13.28 -6.96
N LEU A 130 6.70 13.60 -8.25
CA LEU A 130 5.67 14.47 -8.80
C LEU A 130 4.26 13.91 -8.55
N TYR A 131 4.09 12.59 -8.76
CA TYR A 131 2.84 11.92 -8.46
C TYR A 131 2.52 11.90 -6.97
N PHE A 132 3.51 11.65 -6.10
CA PHE A 132 3.32 11.70 -4.65
C PHE A 132 2.90 13.10 -4.18
N LEU A 133 3.62 14.15 -4.58
CA LEU A 133 3.33 15.54 -4.21
C LEU A 133 1.93 15.96 -4.69
N TRP A 134 1.55 15.56 -5.90
CA TRP A 134 0.21 15.84 -6.37
C TRP A 134 -0.86 15.03 -5.61
N SER A 135 -0.73 13.71 -5.52
CA SER A 135 -1.80 12.83 -5.03
C SER A 135 -1.96 12.83 -3.51
N GLN A 136 -0.87 13.01 -2.75
CA GLN A 136 -0.87 12.96 -1.29
C GLN A 136 -0.87 14.34 -0.65
N ILE A 137 -0.20 15.32 -1.28
CA ILE A 137 -0.03 16.67 -0.71
C ILE A 137 -0.95 17.69 -1.40
N GLY A 138 -1.52 17.37 -2.57
CA GLY A 138 -2.36 18.29 -3.33
C GLY A 138 -1.58 19.33 -4.13
N ASP A 139 -0.29 19.09 -4.41
CA ASP A 139 0.55 20.04 -5.14
C ASP A 139 0.15 20.12 -6.63
N HIS A 140 -0.53 21.21 -6.99
CA HIS A 140 -0.97 21.45 -8.36
C HIS A 140 0.17 21.77 -9.34
N SER A 141 1.30 22.27 -8.85
CA SER A 141 2.49 22.50 -9.67
C SER A 141 3.11 21.16 -10.05
N ALA A 142 3.29 20.27 -9.07
CA ALA A 142 3.76 18.90 -9.31
C ALA A 142 2.85 18.15 -10.28
N ARG A 143 1.53 18.30 -10.15
CA ARG A 143 0.57 17.75 -11.12
C ARG A 143 0.83 18.25 -12.54
N ARG A 144 1.02 19.56 -12.72
CA ARG A 144 1.26 20.14 -14.05
C ARG A 144 2.54 19.58 -14.66
N THR A 145 3.62 19.53 -13.89
CA THR A 145 4.90 18.96 -14.33
C THR A 145 4.77 17.48 -14.66
N PHE A 146 4.07 16.70 -13.83
CA PHE A 146 3.82 15.28 -14.08
C PHE A 146 3.13 15.05 -15.43
N LEU A 147 2.08 15.82 -15.73
CA LEU A 147 1.33 15.70 -16.98
C LEU A 147 2.14 16.14 -18.21
N GLN A 148 3.13 17.02 -18.06
CA GLN A 148 4.07 17.35 -19.15
C GLN A 148 5.02 16.20 -19.50
N LEU A 149 5.09 15.16 -18.68
CA LEU A 149 5.84 13.94 -18.97
C LEU A 149 5.00 12.90 -19.72
N GLU A 150 3.71 13.15 -19.97
CA GLU A 150 2.87 12.24 -20.73
C GLU A 150 3.44 11.97 -22.14
N GLY A 151 3.49 10.70 -22.52
CA GLY A 151 4.09 10.23 -23.77
C GLY A 151 5.61 10.08 -23.74
N LYS A 152 6.28 10.43 -22.64
CA LYS A 152 7.72 10.24 -22.49
C LYS A 152 8.07 8.91 -21.79
N PRO A 153 9.26 8.34 -22.05
CA PRO A 153 9.68 7.05 -21.47
C PRO A 153 9.68 7.02 -19.95
N GLU A 154 9.84 8.16 -19.29
CA GLU A 154 9.83 8.29 -17.83
C GLU A 154 8.49 7.84 -17.22
N LEU A 155 7.39 7.92 -17.97
CA LEU A 155 6.08 7.44 -17.53
C LEU A 155 5.72 6.04 -18.04
N ASP A 156 6.61 5.35 -18.77
CA ASP A 156 6.37 3.99 -19.29
C ASP A 156 6.69 2.92 -18.22
N THR A 157 6.11 3.09 -17.03
CA THR A 157 6.13 2.10 -15.95
C THR A 157 4.71 1.80 -15.49
N ALA A 158 4.50 0.60 -14.93
CA ALA A 158 3.20 0.17 -14.44
C ALA A 158 2.59 1.21 -13.47
N GLU A 159 3.40 1.68 -12.53
CA GLU A 159 3.03 2.63 -11.49
C GLU A 159 2.68 4.01 -12.08
N MET A 160 3.43 4.48 -13.08
CA MET A 160 3.19 5.79 -13.69
C MET A 160 2.00 5.80 -14.65
N GLN A 161 1.74 4.70 -15.35
CA GLN A 161 0.51 4.53 -16.13
C GLN A 161 -0.72 4.49 -15.24
N TYR A 162 -0.65 3.80 -14.09
CA TYR A 162 -1.71 3.87 -13.08
C TYR A 162 -1.89 5.30 -12.54
N ALA A 163 -0.80 6.01 -12.25
CA ALA A 163 -0.85 7.40 -11.82
C ALA A 163 -1.55 8.31 -12.83
N LEU A 164 -1.23 8.20 -14.13
CA LEU A 164 -1.96 8.90 -15.19
C LEU A 164 -3.45 8.51 -15.22
N ALA A 165 -3.77 7.23 -15.03
CA ALA A 165 -5.16 6.77 -15.00
C ALA A 165 -5.95 7.46 -13.87
N THR A 166 -5.35 7.67 -12.69
CA THR A 166 -6.01 8.40 -11.59
C THR A 166 -6.32 9.86 -11.95
N PHE A 167 -5.54 10.49 -12.82
CA PHE A 167 -5.84 11.83 -13.33
C PHE A 167 -7.05 11.82 -14.26
N TYR A 168 -7.08 10.88 -15.19
CA TYR A 168 -8.12 10.81 -16.21
C TYR A 168 -9.41 10.19 -15.72
N ALA A 169 -9.41 9.52 -14.55
CA ALA A 169 -10.53 8.77 -14.03
C ALA A 169 -11.86 9.53 -14.13
N ASP A 170 -11.91 10.81 -13.77
CA ASP A 170 -13.15 11.62 -13.81
C ASP A 170 -13.31 12.49 -15.08
N ARG A 171 -12.36 12.42 -16.02
CA ARG A 171 -12.27 13.30 -17.20
C ARG A 171 -12.49 12.55 -18.51
N ASP A 172 -11.88 11.38 -18.63
CA ASP A 172 -11.89 10.56 -19.84
C ASP A 172 -11.81 9.08 -19.44
N LYS A 173 -12.96 8.40 -19.45
CA LYS A 173 -13.09 7.00 -19.05
C LYS A 173 -12.38 6.07 -20.03
N ALA A 174 -12.42 6.37 -21.33
CA ALA A 174 -11.80 5.54 -22.36
C ALA A 174 -10.26 5.58 -22.23
N LYS A 175 -9.70 6.78 -22.08
CA LYS A 175 -8.26 6.95 -21.81
C LYS A 175 -7.85 6.31 -20.49
N THR A 176 -8.67 6.44 -19.45
CA THR A 176 -8.42 5.77 -18.16
C THR A 176 -8.30 4.26 -18.34
N ILE A 177 -9.24 3.63 -19.05
CA ILE A 177 -9.21 2.18 -19.32
C ILE A 177 -7.93 1.78 -20.07
N GLN A 178 -7.53 2.53 -21.09
CA GLN A 178 -6.28 2.26 -21.83
C GLN A 178 -5.05 2.31 -20.92
N LEU A 179 -4.94 3.34 -20.08
CA LEU A 179 -3.83 3.50 -19.13
C LEU A 179 -3.82 2.37 -18.08
N LEU A 180 -4.99 1.93 -17.62
CA LEU A 180 -5.12 0.82 -16.66
C LEU A 180 -4.67 -0.52 -17.28
N HIS A 181 -5.05 -0.80 -18.53
CA HIS A 181 -4.56 -2.00 -19.23
C HIS A 181 -3.04 -1.94 -19.43
N LYS A 182 -2.52 -0.82 -19.92
CA LYS A 182 -1.06 -0.62 -20.07
C LYS A 182 -0.31 -0.79 -18.75
N SER A 183 -0.89 -0.32 -17.65
CA SER A 183 -0.35 -0.52 -16.30
C SER A 183 -0.26 -2.00 -15.91
N LEU A 184 -1.30 -2.81 -16.20
CA LEU A 184 -1.25 -4.26 -15.97
C LEU A 184 -0.18 -4.95 -16.82
N GLU A 185 -0.07 -4.59 -18.10
CA GLU A 185 0.91 -5.18 -19.01
C GLU A 185 2.35 -4.90 -18.59
N LEU A 186 2.67 -3.64 -18.24
CA LEU A 186 3.99 -3.25 -17.74
C LEU A 186 4.28 -3.83 -16.35
N GLY A 187 3.24 -4.18 -15.59
CA GLY A 187 3.31 -4.74 -14.24
C GLY A 187 3.52 -6.26 -14.21
N ASN A 188 3.57 -6.91 -15.37
CA ASN A 188 3.80 -8.35 -15.49
C ASN A 188 5.06 -8.79 -14.70
N GLY A 189 4.92 -9.84 -13.89
CA GLY A 189 6.00 -10.37 -13.03
C GLY A 189 6.22 -9.60 -11.72
N LYS A 190 5.45 -8.53 -11.44
CA LYS A 190 5.48 -7.78 -10.18
C LYS A 190 4.22 -8.02 -9.34
N PRO A 191 4.24 -7.68 -8.04
CA PRO A 191 3.03 -7.67 -7.23
C PRO A 191 1.93 -6.79 -7.85
N LEU A 192 0.76 -7.38 -8.06
CA LEU A 192 -0.37 -6.69 -8.69
C LEU A 192 -0.94 -5.58 -7.80
N ASN A 193 -1.08 -4.38 -8.34
CA ASN A 193 -1.94 -3.35 -7.76
C ASN A 193 -3.41 -3.71 -8.04
N THR A 194 -4.09 -4.28 -7.05
CA THR A 194 -5.48 -4.76 -7.17
C THR A 194 -6.50 -3.64 -7.38
N GLU A 195 -6.16 -2.38 -7.07
CA GLU A 195 -7.01 -1.23 -7.38
C GLU A 195 -7.21 -1.02 -8.89
N ILE A 196 -6.26 -1.49 -9.73
CA ILE A 196 -6.42 -1.45 -11.19
C ILE A 196 -7.65 -2.25 -11.62
N LEU A 197 -7.85 -3.43 -11.05
CA LEU A 197 -8.97 -4.31 -11.40
C LEU A 197 -10.32 -3.68 -11.03
N LYS A 198 -10.37 -3.06 -9.85
CA LYS A 198 -11.55 -2.32 -9.38
C LYS A 198 -11.84 -1.11 -10.26
N ALA A 199 -10.80 -0.38 -10.65
CA ALA A 199 -10.90 0.78 -11.51
C ALA A 199 -11.39 0.39 -12.91
N LEU A 200 -10.91 -0.71 -13.50
CA LEU A 200 -11.38 -1.22 -14.78
C LEU A 200 -12.88 -1.55 -14.71
N ALA A 201 -13.31 -2.35 -13.74
CA ALA A 201 -14.72 -2.70 -13.57
C ALA A 201 -15.62 -1.46 -13.42
N SER A 202 -15.17 -0.47 -12.64
CA SER A 202 -15.94 0.76 -12.39
C SER A 202 -16.00 1.67 -13.62
N ASN A 203 -14.92 1.79 -14.40
CA ASN A 203 -14.89 2.63 -15.59
C ASN A 203 -15.71 2.02 -16.74
N TYR A 204 -15.63 0.70 -16.96
CA TYR A 204 -16.50 0.02 -17.92
C TYR A 204 -17.97 0.12 -17.52
N HIS A 205 -18.28 -0.03 -16.22
CA HIS A 205 -19.64 0.18 -15.72
C HIS A 205 -20.14 1.61 -16.01
N ALA A 206 -19.30 2.62 -15.78
CA ALA A 206 -19.62 4.02 -16.07
C ALA A 206 -19.85 4.28 -17.57
N LEU A 207 -19.20 3.51 -18.46
CA LEU A 207 -19.43 3.53 -19.90
C LEU A 207 -20.65 2.69 -20.35
N ASN A 208 -21.39 2.10 -19.41
CA ASN A 208 -22.48 1.16 -19.67
C ASN A 208 -22.05 -0.10 -20.47
N ASP A 209 -20.76 -0.40 -20.45
CA ASP A 209 -20.20 -1.66 -20.97
C ASP A 209 -20.33 -2.72 -19.89
N LYS A 210 -21.49 -3.37 -19.88
CA LYS A 210 -21.88 -4.31 -18.82
C LYS A 210 -21.05 -5.59 -18.86
N GLU A 211 -20.61 -6.01 -20.03
CA GLU A 211 -19.89 -7.27 -20.21
C GLU A 211 -18.47 -7.14 -19.66
N GLU A 212 -17.75 -6.09 -20.04
CA GLU A 212 -16.43 -5.78 -19.48
C GLU A 212 -16.51 -5.43 -17.99
N ALA A 213 -17.54 -4.71 -17.56
CA ALA A 213 -17.75 -4.42 -16.15
C ALA A 213 -17.91 -5.70 -15.30
N TYR A 214 -18.68 -6.67 -15.81
CA TYR A 214 -18.82 -7.98 -15.16
C TYR A 214 -17.51 -8.75 -15.20
N LEU A 215 -16.86 -8.83 -16.36
CA LEU A 215 -15.58 -9.52 -16.55
C LEU A 215 -14.53 -9.04 -15.54
N TRP A 216 -14.27 -7.74 -15.47
CA TRP A 216 -13.27 -7.17 -14.57
C TRP A 216 -13.66 -7.25 -13.10
N ALA A 217 -14.95 -7.25 -12.77
CA ALA A 217 -15.39 -7.55 -11.41
C ALA A 217 -15.09 -9.01 -11.01
N MET A 218 -15.22 -9.95 -11.95
CA MET A 218 -14.90 -11.35 -11.71
C MET A 218 -13.40 -11.58 -11.54
N VAL A 219 -12.58 -10.89 -12.34
CA VAL A 219 -11.12 -10.85 -12.17
C VAL A 219 -10.77 -10.24 -10.81
N GLY A 220 -11.27 -9.04 -10.49
CA GLY A 220 -11.05 -8.35 -9.21
C GLY A 220 -11.38 -9.22 -7.99
N LYS A 221 -12.49 -9.95 -8.06
CA LYS A 221 -12.89 -10.90 -7.00
C LYS A 221 -11.86 -12.01 -6.79
N ALA A 222 -11.26 -12.54 -7.85
CA ALA A 222 -10.26 -13.61 -7.75
C ALA A 222 -8.94 -13.14 -7.12
N PHE A 223 -8.69 -11.84 -7.09
CA PHE A 223 -7.55 -11.20 -6.44
C PHE A 223 -7.91 -10.54 -5.09
N GLY A 224 -9.10 -10.83 -4.55
CA GLY A 224 -9.48 -10.39 -3.21
C GLY A 224 -9.91 -8.93 -3.09
N VAL A 225 -10.28 -8.26 -4.18
CA VAL A 225 -10.84 -6.90 -4.14
C VAL A 225 -12.16 -6.92 -3.33
N SER A 226 -12.12 -6.35 -2.13
CA SER A 226 -13.31 -6.12 -1.30
C SER A 226 -14.21 -5.04 -1.92
N CYS A 227 -15.52 -5.12 -1.70
CA CYS A 227 -16.61 -4.27 -2.25
C CYS A 227 -17.34 -4.81 -3.50
N LEU A 228 -16.91 -5.92 -4.10
CA LEU A 228 -17.65 -6.54 -5.21
C LEU A 228 -18.74 -7.51 -4.72
N PRO A 229 -19.97 -7.49 -5.28
CA PRO A 229 -21.03 -8.38 -4.84
C PRO A 229 -20.67 -9.86 -5.04
N LEU A 230 -21.27 -10.74 -4.24
CA LEU A 230 -21.16 -12.19 -4.44
C LEU A 230 -21.65 -12.59 -5.85
N LYS A 231 -21.07 -13.65 -6.45
CA LYS A 231 -21.41 -14.08 -7.83
C LYS A 231 -22.93 -14.22 -8.07
N PRO A 232 -23.72 -14.84 -7.17
CA PRO A 232 -25.17 -14.93 -7.36
C PRO A 232 -25.91 -13.58 -7.27
N LYS A 233 -25.35 -12.57 -6.59
CA LYS A 233 -25.88 -11.20 -6.60
C LYS A 233 -25.49 -10.47 -7.89
N MET A 234 -24.28 -10.69 -8.40
CA MET A 234 -23.86 -10.14 -9.70
C MET A 234 -24.69 -10.71 -10.85
N LYS A 235 -24.92 -12.03 -10.91
CA LYS A 235 -25.76 -12.65 -11.95
C LYS A 235 -27.22 -12.17 -11.95
N ARG A 236 -27.70 -11.60 -10.84
CA ARG A 236 -29.02 -10.97 -10.75
C ARG A 236 -29.01 -9.50 -11.17
N LEU A 237 -27.88 -8.82 -10.96
CA LEU A 237 -27.69 -7.42 -11.33
C LEU A 237 -27.50 -7.27 -12.85
N TYR A 238 -26.74 -8.19 -13.43
CA TYR A 238 -26.47 -8.26 -14.86
C TYR A 238 -27.52 -9.17 -15.53
N ARG A 239 -28.25 -8.67 -16.52
CA ARG A 239 -29.35 -9.39 -17.19
C ARG A 239 -28.85 -10.18 -18.41
N PHE A 240 -27.81 -10.99 -18.21
CA PHE A 240 -27.23 -11.82 -19.27
C PHE A 240 -27.89 -13.20 -19.35
N SER A 241 -27.79 -13.86 -20.50
CA SER A 241 -28.18 -15.26 -20.65
C SER A 241 -27.21 -16.19 -19.89
N PRO A 242 -27.63 -17.42 -19.56
CA PRO A 242 -26.73 -18.43 -18.97
C PRO A 242 -25.46 -18.69 -19.81
N GLU A 243 -25.59 -18.67 -21.13
CA GLU A 243 -24.49 -18.86 -22.08
C GLU A 243 -23.51 -17.68 -22.03
N GLN A 244 -24.02 -16.45 -22.05
CA GLN A 244 -23.21 -15.24 -21.89
C GLN A 244 -22.43 -15.25 -20.57
N PHE A 245 -23.07 -15.63 -19.46
CA PHE A 245 -22.35 -15.77 -18.19
C PHE A 245 -21.24 -16.81 -18.25
N THR A 246 -21.45 -17.91 -18.96
CA THR A 246 -20.47 -18.99 -19.09
C THR A 246 -19.25 -18.52 -19.88
N GLU A 247 -19.46 -17.82 -21.00
CA GLU A 247 -18.37 -17.24 -21.80
C GLU A 247 -17.60 -16.15 -21.03
N LEU A 248 -18.30 -15.25 -20.34
CA LEU A 248 -17.66 -14.21 -19.52
C LEU A 248 -16.87 -14.81 -18.34
N ASP A 249 -17.42 -15.84 -17.67
CA ASP A 249 -16.74 -16.54 -16.57
C ASP A 249 -15.48 -17.27 -17.09
N LYS A 250 -15.52 -17.83 -18.31
CA LYS A 250 -14.38 -18.47 -18.97
C LYS A 250 -13.30 -17.45 -19.36
N ALA A 251 -13.70 -16.33 -19.97
CA ALA A 251 -12.80 -15.22 -20.31
C ALA A 251 -12.10 -14.67 -19.05
N ALA A 252 -12.85 -14.47 -17.96
CA ALA A 252 -12.28 -14.07 -16.68
C ALA A 252 -11.22 -15.06 -16.21
N GLY A 253 -11.48 -16.37 -16.33
CA GLY A 253 -10.53 -17.43 -15.98
C GLY A 253 -9.21 -17.33 -16.74
N THR A 254 -9.27 -17.07 -18.06
CA THR A 254 -8.09 -16.86 -18.90
C THR A 254 -7.30 -15.63 -18.46
N ILE A 255 -7.96 -14.50 -18.22
CA ILE A 255 -7.32 -13.26 -17.77
C ILE A 255 -6.68 -13.45 -16.39
N ILE A 256 -7.38 -14.09 -15.45
CA ILE A 256 -6.87 -14.37 -14.10
C ILE A 256 -5.59 -15.19 -14.18
N LYS A 257 -5.57 -16.25 -15.01
CA LYS A 257 -4.37 -17.06 -15.22
C LYS A 257 -3.25 -16.21 -15.78
N ALA A 258 -3.53 -15.40 -16.81
CA ALA A 258 -2.51 -14.59 -17.45
C ALA A 258 -1.86 -13.54 -16.50
N ILE A 259 -2.68 -12.89 -15.67
CA ILE A 259 -2.19 -11.95 -14.65
C ILE A 259 -1.33 -12.67 -13.60
N ARG A 260 -1.73 -13.88 -13.16
CA ARG A 260 -0.94 -14.67 -12.19
C ARG A 260 0.39 -15.15 -12.78
N ASP A 261 0.38 -15.51 -14.06
CA ASP A 261 1.54 -16.00 -14.78
C ASP A 261 2.45 -14.85 -15.26
N GLY A 262 2.02 -13.59 -15.09
CA GLY A 262 2.79 -12.41 -15.50
C GLY A 262 2.92 -12.28 -17.02
N ASN A 263 1.89 -12.64 -17.77
CA ASN A 263 1.87 -12.57 -19.24
C ASN A 263 0.60 -11.90 -19.77
N TYR A 264 -0.05 -11.06 -18.96
CA TYR A 264 -1.24 -10.35 -19.36
C TYR A 264 -0.95 -9.40 -20.52
N THR A 265 -1.83 -9.43 -21.54
CA THR A 265 -1.90 -8.47 -22.63
C THR A 265 -3.36 -8.14 -22.92
N GLN A 266 -3.65 -6.92 -23.35
CA GLN A 266 -5.00 -6.45 -23.64
C GLN A 266 -5.65 -7.26 -24.77
N SER A 267 -4.87 -7.84 -25.68
CA SER A 267 -5.35 -8.74 -26.73
C SER A 267 -6.00 -10.02 -26.23
N LEU A 268 -5.82 -10.39 -24.96
CA LEU A 268 -6.49 -11.54 -24.34
C LEU A 268 -7.96 -11.27 -24.04
N ILE A 269 -8.39 -10.01 -24.01
CA ILE A 269 -9.78 -9.64 -23.82
C ILE A 269 -10.54 -10.00 -25.10
N PRO A 270 -11.53 -10.91 -25.04
CA PRO A 270 -12.33 -11.24 -26.21
C PRO A 270 -13.00 -9.97 -26.74
N GLN A 271 -13.08 -9.81 -28.07
CA GLN A 271 -13.93 -8.78 -28.64
C GLN A 271 -15.39 -9.25 -28.52
N LEU A 272 -15.96 -8.98 -27.35
CA LEU A 272 -17.37 -9.21 -27.09
C LEU A 272 -18.17 -8.16 -27.89
N LYS A 273 -19.12 -8.63 -28.70
CA LYS A 273 -19.96 -7.81 -29.59
C LYS A 273 -21.42 -7.94 -29.18
#